data_AF-A0A9D7GSE9-F1
#
_entry.id   AF-A0A9D7GSE9-F1
#
_cell.length_a   1.000
_cell.length_b   1.000
_cell.length_c   1.000
_cell.angle_alpha   90.00
_cell.angle_beta   90.00
_cell.angle_gamma   90.00
#
_symmetry.space_group_name_H-M   'P 1'
#
loop_
_entity.id
_entity.type
_entity.pdbx_description
1 polymer ?
#
loop_
_entity_poly.entity_id
_entity_poly.type
_entity_poly.pdbx_seq_one_letter_code
_entity_poly.pdbx_strand_id
1 'polypeptide(L)'
;MTIRSRHSTTARRLVTVSLVVLAACYTSPLPKRAAMRDTHRGEIATVRMVNGTERTGELLGVQDSSIVLLVGNRVARGTLANIAVVLVGGAPSRQITMGSGETLTRLARASRFPFGITAYTLSVLLDQAKQSTPDALATRTP
;
A
#
# COMPACT_ATOMS: atom_id res chain seq x y z
N MET A 1 -50.86 9.35 76.02
CA MET A 1 -51.44 10.46 75.24
C MET A 1 -50.63 11.71 75.57
N THR A 2 -49.62 12.04 74.75
CA THR A 2 -48.91 13.34 74.75
C THR A 2 -48.23 13.51 73.39
N ILE A 3 -48.14 14.77 72.96
CA ILE A 3 -48.11 15.25 71.57
C ILE A 3 -46.70 15.69 71.16
N ARG A 4 -46.38 15.44 69.87
CA ARG A 4 -45.41 16.06 68.93
C ARG A 4 -44.22 16.89 69.47
N SER A 5 -43.07 16.66 68.84
CA SER A 5 -42.36 17.74 68.11
C SER A 5 -41.51 17.16 66.96
N ARG A 6 -41.59 17.81 65.80
CA ARG A 6 -40.82 17.53 64.57
C ARG A 6 -39.71 18.58 64.46
N HIS A 7 -38.50 18.15 64.13
CA HIS A 7 -37.49 18.96 63.42
C HIS A 7 -36.82 18.00 62.42
N SER A 8 -37.12 18.05 61.13
CA SER A 8 -36.57 18.97 60.12
C SER A 8 -35.05 18.95 60.07
N THR A 9 -34.49 18.13 59.17
CA THR A 9 -33.39 18.57 58.29
C THR A 9 -33.25 17.63 57.09
N THR A 10 -33.81 18.11 55.99
CA THR A 10 -33.53 17.74 54.61
C THR A 10 -32.02 17.84 54.36
N ALA A 11 -31.33 16.76 53.96
CA ALA A 11 -29.98 16.88 53.45
C ALA A 11 -29.63 15.78 52.44
N ARG A 12 -29.51 16.23 51.19
CA ARG A 12 -28.59 15.75 50.16
C ARG A 12 -28.79 14.32 49.65
N ARG A 13 -29.72 14.20 48.69
CA ARG A 13 -29.48 13.40 47.49
C ARG A 13 -28.26 13.99 46.77
N LEU A 14 -27.09 13.38 46.95
CA LEU A 14 -25.93 13.64 46.09
C LEU A 14 -26.10 12.82 44.81
N VAL A 15 -26.58 13.53 43.78
CA VAL A 15 -26.53 13.09 42.39
C VAL A 15 -25.08 13.22 41.94
N THR A 16 -24.33 12.11 41.98
CA THR A 16 -23.03 11.98 41.31
C THR A 16 -23.22 11.23 39.99
N VAL A 17 -23.88 11.89 39.03
CA VAL A 17 -23.90 11.45 37.63
C VAL A 17 -23.55 12.66 36.78
N SER A 18 -22.29 13.06 36.81
CA SER A 18 -21.75 14.10 35.93
C SER A 18 -20.23 14.03 35.97
N LEU A 19 -19.61 13.14 35.18
CA LEU A 19 -18.28 13.32 34.56
C LEU A 19 -17.81 12.02 33.86
N VAL A 20 -18.50 11.59 32.79
CA VAL A 20 -17.95 10.56 31.87
C VAL A 20 -18.22 10.95 30.41
N VAL A 21 -17.98 12.21 30.03
CA VAL A 21 -18.15 12.65 28.62
C VAL A 21 -16.90 13.31 28.02
N LEU A 22 -15.81 13.50 28.78
CA LEU A 22 -14.63 14.23 28.29
C LEU A 22 -13.44 13.35 27.84
N ALA A 23 -13.54 12.02 27.92
CA ALA A 23 -12.42 11.12 27.57
C ALA A 23 -12.61 10.33 26.27
N ALA A 24 -13.70 10.53 25.52
CA ALA A 24 -13.94 9.79 24.27
C ALA A 24 -13.24 10.39 23.03
N CYS A 25 -12.53 11.51 23.16
CA CYS A 25 -11.79 12.15 22.06
C CYS A 25 -10.27 11.91 22.13
N TYR A 26 -9.78 11.03 22.99
CA TYR A 26 -8.35 10.73 23.04
C TYR A 26 -8.02 9.44 22.30
N THR A 27 -7.16 9.61 21.30
CA THR A 27 -6.37 8.57 20.63
C THR A 27 -7.15 7.60 19.75
N SER A 28 -7.63 8.11 18.61
CA SER A 28 -7.51 7.32 17.38
C SER A 28 -6.05 6.87 17.28
N PRO A 29 -5.73 5.56 17.26
CA PRO A 29 -4.37 5.13 16.98
C PRO A 29 -4.05 5.70 15.60
N LEU A 30 -3.12 6.66 15.54
CA LEU A 30 -2.52 7.03 14.27
C LEU A 30 -2.11 5.73 13.61
N PRO A 31 -2.50 5.46 12.34
CA PRO A 31 -2.00 4.29 11.65
C PRO A 31 -0.48 4.36 11.78
N LYS A 32 0.12 3.34 12.42
CA LYS A 32 1.58 3.19 12.46
C LYS A 32 2.00 3.41 11.03
N ARG A 33 2.63 4.57 10.74
CA ARG A 33 3.17 4.86 9.43
C ARG A 33 4.14 3.72 9.20
N ALA A 34 3.72 2.71 8.45
CA ALA A 34 4.60 1.67 7.98
C ALA A 34 5.72 2.45 7.34
N ALA A 35 6.92 2.40 7.94
CA ALA A 35 8.03 3.27 7.58
C ALA A 35 8.10 3.30 6.07
N MET A 36 7.68 4.42 5.48
CA MET A 36 7.69 4.56 4.04
C MET A 36 9.16 4.49 3.73
N ARG A 37 9.58 3.41 3.09
CA ARG A 37 10.98 3.19 2.82
C ARG A 37 11.34 4.29 1.82
N ASP A 38 11.98 5.35 2.30
CA ASP A 38 12.47 6.49 1.50
C ASP A 38 13.65 6.01 0.63
N THR A 39 13.42 4.99 -0.19
CA THR A 39 14.35 4.59 -1.22
C THR A 39 13.94 5.30 -2.49
N HIS A 40 14.85 6.10 -3.05
CA HIS A 40 14.71 6.68 -4.39
C HIS A 40 14.60 5.61 -5.51
N ARG A 41 14.60 4.33 -5.14
CA ARG A 41 14.48 3.14 -6.00
C ARG A 41 13.30 2.31 -5.54
N GLY A 42 12.65 1.66 -6.50
CA GLY A 42 11.66 0.61 -6.23
C GLY A 42 12.33 -0.66 -5.68
N GLU A 43 11.52 -1.56 -5.13
CA GLU A 43 11.98 -2.88 -4.76
C GLU A 43 12.27 -3.74 -6.00
N ILE A 44 13.26 -4.63 -5.90
CA ILE A 44 13.48 -5.65 -6.93
C ILE A 44 12.32 -6.63 -6.88
N ALA A 45 11.66 -6.83 -8.01
CA ALA A 45 10.56 -7.74 -8.18
C ALA A 45 10.86 -8.77 -9.27
N THR A 46 10.51 -10.03 -9.02
CA THR A 46 10.44 -11.08 -10.03
C THR A 46 8.97 -11.28 -10.41
N VAL A 47 8.65 -11.02 -11.67
CA VAL A 47 7.32 -11.20 -12.25
C VAL A 47 7.34 -12.49 -13.06
N ARG A 48 6.46 -13.43 -12.69
CA ARG A 48 6.17 -14.63 -13.45
C ARG A 48 4.88 -14.45 -14.22
N MET A 49 4.99 -14.55 -15.53
CA MET A 49 3.87 -14.48 -16.47
C MET A 49 3.10 -15.80 -16.50
N VAL A 50 1.85 -15.78 -16.93
CA VAL A 50 1.00 -16.98 -17.10
C VAL A 50 1.60 -17.98 -18.10
N ASN A 51 2.40 -17.49 -19.07
CA ASN A 51 3.11 -18.33 -20.04
C ASN A 51 4.41 -18.96 -19.48
N GLY A 52 4.67 -18.81 -18.17
CA GLY A 52 5.86 -19.32 -17.50
C GLY A 52 7.12 -18.47 -17.67
N THR A 53 7.08 -17.38 -18.44
CA THR A 53 8.23 -16.46 -18.56
C THR A 53 8.43 -15.70 -17.25
N GLU A 54 9.66 -15.62 -16.78
CA GLU A 54 10.03 -14.85 -15.59
C GLU A 54 10.95 -13.68 -15.94
N ARG A 55 10.71 -12.55 -15.28
CA ARG A 55 11.53 -11.34 -15.41
C ARG A 55 11.79 -10.74 -14.04
N THR A 56 13.05 -10.46 -13.76
CA THR A 56 13.47 -9.78 -12.54
C THR A 56 13.94 -8.38 -12.88
N GLY A 57 13.44 -7.39 -12.14
CA GLY A 57 13.81 -5.98 -12.35
C GLY A 57 13.36 -5.11 -11.18
N GLU A 58 13.74 -3.84 -11.21
CA GLU A 58 13.21 -2.86 -10.27
C GLU A 58 11.75 -2.57 -10.61
N LEU A 59 10.88 -2.62 -9.61
CA LEU A 59 9.48 -2.25 -9.77
C LEU A 59 9.36 -0.73 -9.88
N LEU A 60 9.14 -0.24 -11.09
CA LEU A 60 9.01 1.20 -11.32
C LEU A 60 7.62 1.68 -10.92
N GLY A 61 6.56 1.01 -11.36
CA GLY A 61 5.20 1.46 -11.07
C GLY A 61 4.15 0.40 -11.34
N VAL A 62 2.98 0.61 -10.73
CA VAL A 62 1.77 -0.18 -10.92
C VAL A 62 0.67 0.78 -11.38
N GLN A 63 -0.04 0.41 -12.43
CA GLN A 63 -1.22 1.11 -12.94
C GLN A 63 -2.42 0.14 -12.89
N ASP A 64 -3.62 0.65 -13.13
CA ASP A 64 -4.88 -0.11 -13.03
C ASP A 64 -4.86 -1.48 -13.73
N SER A 65 -4.17 -1.58 -14.87
CA SER A 65 -4.12 -2.79 -15.69
C SER A 65 -2.71 -3.27 -16.03
N SER A 66 -1.66 -2.61 -15.52
CA SER A 66 -0.28 -2.99 -15.88
C SER A 66 0.75 -2.74 -14.79
N ILE A 67 1.84 -3.49 -14.86
CA ILE A 67 3.07 -3.28 -14.09
C ILE A 67 4.18 -2.83 -15.02
N VAL A 68 5.07 -1.96 -14.51
CA VAL A 68 6.25 -1.48 -15.22
C VAL A 68 7.49 -1.85 -14.41
N LEU A 69 8.43 -2.55 -15.05
CA LEU A 69 9.71 -2.93 -14.49
C LEU A 69 10.86 -2.24 -15.24
N LEU A 70 11.93 -1.96 -14.52
CA LEU A 70 13.25 -1.70 -15.10
C LEU A 70 14.06 -3.00 -15.03
N VAL A 71 14.26 -3.66 -16.17
CA VAL A 71 14.99 -4.92 -16.31
C VAL A 71 16.36 -4.61 -16.90
N GLY A 72 17.40 -4.63 -16.05
CA GLY A 72 18.71 -4.12 -16.45
C GLY A 72 18.63 -2.63 -16.76
N ASN A 73 18.83 -2.25 -18.02
CA ASN A 73 18.69 -0.87 -18.51
C ASN A 73 17.47 -0.67 -19.43
N ARG A 74 16.53 -1.63 -19.46
CA ARG A 74 15.36 -1.57 -20.34
C ARG A 74 14.07 -1.46 -19.53
N VAL A 75 13.17 -0.61 -19.97
CA VAL A 75 11.82 -0.50 -19.43
C VAL A 75 10.96 -1.59 -20.06
N ALA A 76 10.31 -2.39 -19.23
CA ALA A 76 9.40 -3.44 -19.65
C ALA A 76 8.03 -3.28 -18.97
N ARG A 77 6.96 -3.56 -19.71
CA ARG A 77 5.58 -3.47 -19.26
C ARG A 77 4.87 -4.81 -19.41
N GLY A 78 4.09 -5.20 -18.41
CA GLY A 78 3.21 -6.36 -18.46
C GLY A 78 1.81 -6.02 -18.01
N THR A 79 0.81 -6.57 -18.70
CA THR A 79 -0.59 -6.47 -18.29
C THR A 79 -0.85 -7.38 -17.10
N LEU A 80 -1.57 -6.90 -16.09
CA LEU A 80 -1.83 -7.66 -14.86
C LEU A 80 -2.57 -8.98 -15.12
N ALA A 81 -3.44 -9.01 -16.14
CA ALA A 81 -4.15 -10.21 -16.57
C ALA A 81 -3.21 -11.35 -17.05
N ASN A 82 -1.98 -11.01 -17.45
CA ASN A 82 -0.99 -11.98 -17.95
C ASN A 82 0.07 -12.31 -16.89
N ILE A 83 -0.06 -11.80 -15.66
CA ILE A 83 0.87 -12.04 -14.57
C ILE A 83 0.28 -13.10 -13.64
N ALA A 84 0.99 -14.21 -13.49
CA ALA A 84 0.60 -15.25 -12.53
C ALA A 84 1.01 -14.85 -11.10
N VAL A 85 2.25 -14.38 -10.94
CA VAL A 85 2.85 -14.13 -9.63
C VAL A 85 3.82 -12.96 -9.68
N VAL A 86 3.86 -12.16 -8.61
CA VAL A 86 4.91 -11.17 -8.37
C VAL A 86 5.61 -11.46 -7.03
N LEU A 87 6.92 -11.57 -7.05
CA LEU A 87 7.78 -11.75 -5.87
C LEU A 87 8.51 -10.46 -5.60
N VAL A 88 8.27 -9.82 -4.46
CA VAL A 88 8.88 -8.51 -4.13
C VAL A 88 9.99 -8.69 -3.08
N GLY A 89 11.15 -8.11 -3.32
CA GLY A 89 12.29 -8.18 -2.39
C GLY A 89 13.06 -9.50 -2.44
N GLY A 90 12.90 -10.29 -3.51
CA GLY A 90 13.71 -11.49 -3.78
C GLY A 90 13.45 -12.70 -2.87
N ALA A 91 12.45 -12.66 -1.99
CA ALA A 91 12.11 -13.76 -1.09
C ALA A 91 10.76 -14.40 -1.48
N PRO A 92 10.67 -15.74 -1.57
CA PRO A 92 9.42 -16.45 -1.87
C PRO A 92 8.32 -16.22 -0.83
N SER A 93 8.68 -15.92 0.42
CA SER A 93 7.73 -15.52 1.47
C SER A 93 7.02 -14.19 1.21
N ARG A 94 7.49 -13.40 0.23
CA ARG A 94 6.88 -12.14 -0.21
C ARG A 94 6.14 -12.29 -1.54
N GLN A 95 5.71 -13.51 -1.86
CA GLN A 95 4.88 -13.78 -3.02
C GLN A 95 3.54 -13.04 -2.93
N ILE A 96 3.18 -12.40 -4.02
CA ILE A 96 1.90 -11.73 -4.22
C ILE A 96 1.24 -12.41 -5.42
N THR A 97 0.12 -13.09 -5.15
CA THR A 97 -0.75 -13.64 -6.18
C THR A 97 -1.69 -12.54 -6.66
N MET A 98 -1.84 -12.41 -7.98
CA MET A 98 -2.74 -11.43 -8.59
C MET A 98 -4.19 -11.83 -8.34
N GLY A 99 -5.05 -10.90 -7.91
CA GLY A 99 -6.49 -11.18 -7.74
C GLY A 99 -7.27 -10.32 -6.75
N SER A 100 -6.63 -9.50 -5.91
CA SER A 100 -7.32 -8.62 -4.96
C SER A 100 -6.87 -7.16 -5.09
N GLY A 101 -7.73 -6.21 -4.70
CA GLY A 101 -7.35 -4.78 -4.66
C GLY A 101 -6.21 -4.49 -3.68
N GLU A 102 -6.08 -5.29 -2.62
CA GLU A 102 -4.99 -5.19 -1.66
C GLU A 102 -3.63 -5.53 -2.28
N THR A 103 -3.59 -6.46 -3.24
CA THR A 103 -2.39 -6.81 -4.01
C THR A 103 -1.82 -5.59 -4.74
N LEU A 104 -2.66 -4.77 -5.38
CA LEU A 104 -2.22 -3.58 -6.09
C LEU A 104 -1.63 -2.54 -5.13
N THR A 105 -2.27 -2.30 -3.99
CA THR A 105 -1.76 -1.38 -2.97
C THR A 105 -0.41 -1.84 -2.41
N ARG A 106 -0.22 -3.15 -2.22
CA ARG A 106 1.08 -3.71 -1.79
C ARG A 106 2.17 -3.50 -2.85
N LEU A 107 1.86 -3.78 -4.12
CA LEU A 107 2.81 -3.57 -5.22
C LEU A 107 3.12 -2.07 -5.43
N ALA A 108 2.11 -1.21 -5.35
CA ALA A 108 2.28 0.24 -5.46
C ALA A 108 3.25 0.76 -4.38
N ARG A 109 3.09 0.33 -3.13
CA ARG A 109 4.02 0.70 -2.03
C ARG A 109 5.45 0.22 -2.25
N ALA A 110 5.65 -0.91 -2.94
CA ALA A 110 6.97 -1.42 -3.27
C ALA A 110 7.58 -0.78 -4.51
N SER A 111 6.79 -0.02 -5.28
CA SER A 111 7.24 0.60 -6.53
C SER A 111 7.96 1.92 -6.30
N ARG A 112 8.85 2.30 -7.22
CA ARG A 112 9.50 3.61 -7.22
C ARG A 112 8.51 4.76 -7.35
N PHE A 113 7.43 4.55 -8.09
CA PHE A 113 6.36 5.51 -8.35
C PHE A 113 5.01 4.94 -7.87
N PRO A 114 4.72 5.01 -6.55
CA PRO A 114 3.53 4.41 -5.95
C PRO A 114 2.19 4.91 -6.51
N PHE A 115 2.18 6.10 -7.10
CA PHE A 115 0.99 6.73 -7.69
C PHE A 115 1.01 6.66 -9.23
N GLY A 116 1.85 5.78 -9.78
CA GLY A 116 2.03 5.62 -11.21
C GLY A 116 3.17 6.48 -11.79
N ILE A 117 3.72 6.02 -12.91
CA ILE A 117 4.73 6.73 -13.68
C ILE A 117 4.03 7.75 -14.58
N THR A 118 4.43 9.02 -14.47
CA THR A 118 3.93 10.07 -15.39
C THR A 118 4.45 9.86 -16.81
N ALA A 119 3.74 10.35 -17.82
CA ALA A 119 4.17 10.23 -19.22
C ALA A 119 5.58 10.83 -19.46
N TYR A 120 5.87 11.99 -18.84
CA TYR A 120 7.18 12.63 -18.90
C TYR A 120 8.28 11.78 -18.26
N THR A 121 8.03 11.21 -17.08
CA THR A 121 8.99 10.33 -16.42
C THR A 121 9.26 9.08 -17.25
N LEU A 122 8.19 8.49 -17.83
CA LEU A 122 8.32 7.32 -18.71
C LEU A 122 9.14 7.67 -19.95
N SER A 123 8.91 8.82 -20.59
CA SER A 123 9.67 9.22 -21.78
C SER A 123 11.14 9.43 -21.48
N VAL A 124 11.49 10.03 -20.34
CA VAL A 124 12.89 10.18 -19.91
C VAL A 124 13.56 8.82 -19.69
N LEU A 125 12.86 7.88 -19.04
CA LEU A 125 13.39 6.53 -18.82
C LEU A 125 13.60 5.77 -20.14
N LEU A 126 12.67 5.92 -21.09
CA LEU A 126 12.75 5.32 -22.41
C LEU A 126 13.90 5.90 -23.24
N ASP A 127 14.07 7.22 -23.23
CA ASP A 127 15.16 7.91 -23.91
C ASP A 127 16.53 7.46 -23.37
N GLN A 128 16.68 7.39 -22.04
CA GLN A 128 17.88 6.86 -21.38
C GLN A 128 18.16 5.39 -21.73
N ALA A 129 17.10 4.59 -21.89
CA ALA A 129 17.18 3.20 -22.31
C ALA A 129 17.39 3.01 -23.83
N LYS A 130 17.38 4.10 -24.62
CA LYS A 130 17.35 4.08 -26.08
C LYS A 130 16.19 3.24 -26.64
N GLN A 131 15.03 3.33 -26.00
CA GLN A 131 13.79 2.66 -26.39
C GLN A 131 12.76 3.67 -26.86
N SER A 132 12.04 3.36 -27.94
CA SER A 132 10.87 4.14 -28.35
C SER A 132 9.60 3.74 -27.58
N THR A 133 9.54 2.49 -27.13
CA THR A 133 8.42 1.92 -26.36
C THR A 133 8.90 0.90 -25.32
N PRO A 134 8.17 0.69 -24.22
CA PRO A 134 8.49 -0.38 -23.27
C PRO A 134 8.43 -1.76 -23.93
N ASP A 135 9.34 -2.66 -23.52
CA ASP A 135 9.30 -4.05 -23.96
C ASP A 135 8.12 -4.78 -23.32
N ALA A 136 7.58 -5.80 -24.00
CA ALA A 136 6.59 -6.67 -23.36
C ALA A 136 7.27 -7.63 -22.38
N LEU A 137 6.77 -7.71 -21.14
CA LEU A 137 7.26 -8.70 -20.16
C LEU A 137 7.03 -10.15 -20.61
N ALA A 138 6.01 -10.39 -21.45
CA ALA A 138 5.66 -11.72 -21.93
C ALA A 138 6.62 -12.26 -23.01
N THR A 139 7.41 -11.41 -23.65
CA THR A 139 8.36 -11.82 -24.69
C THR A 139 9.69 -12.27 -24.09
N ARG A 140 10.22 -13.40 -24.57
CA ARG A 140 11.63 -13.72 -24.41
C ARG A 140 12.42 -12.68 -25.20
N THR A 141 13.02 -11.69 -24.52
CA THR A 141 14.12 -10.90 -25.04
C THR A 141 15.15 -11.87 -25.64
N PRO A 142 15.57 -11.68 -26.90
CA PRO A 142 16.58 -12.51 -27.54
C PRO A 142 17.91 -12.47 -26.80
#